data_AF-A0A521WQG5-F1
#
_entry.id   AF-A0A521WQG5-F1
#
_cell.length_a   1.000
_cell.length_b   1.000
_cell.length_c   1.000
_cell.angle_alpha   90.00
_cell.angle_beta   90.00
_cell.angle_gamma   90.00
#
_symmetry.space_group_name_H-M   'P 1'
#
loop_
_entity.id
_entity.type
_entity.pdbx_description
1 polymer ?
#
loop_
_entity_poly.entity_id
_entity_poly.type
_entity_poly.pdbx_seq_one_letter_code
_entity_poly.pdbx_strand_id
1 'polypeptide(L)' 'MSQDNLIKMKSSASGHVIWTTKNKKKLANTKMALKKYDPVVRKRVTFKEAKK' A
#
# COMPACT_ATOMS: atom_id res chain seq x y z
N MET A 1 -10.55 -2.04 -16.61
CA MET A 1 -11.01 -0.77 -16.01
C MET A 1 -9.92 -0.20 -15.10
N SER A 2 -9.83 1.13 -14.95
CA SER A 2 -8.78 1.80 -14.15
C SER A 2 -8.71 1.30 -12.70
N GLN A 3 -9.86 0.99 -12.09
CA GLN A 3 -9.96 0.51 -10.71
C GLN A 3 -9.53 -0.95 -10.47
N ASP A 4 -9.38 -1.79 -11.51
CA ASP A 4 -9.16 -3.23 -11.31
C ASP A 4 -7.79 -3.55 -10.68
N ASN A 5 -6.86 -2.60 -10.77
CA ASN A 5 -5.49 -2.73 -10.27
C ASN A 5 -5.27 -1.97 -8.95
N LEU A 6 -6.32 -1.33 -8.42
CA LEU A 6 -6.24 -0.48 -7.25
C LEU A 6 -6.18 -1.31 -5.96
N ILE A 7 -5.25 -0.95 -5.09
CA ILE A 7 -4.91 -1.66 -3.87
C ILE A 7 -4.84 -0.70 -2.69
N LYS A 8 -5.28 -1.21 -1.56
CA LYS A 8 -5.22 -0.55 -0.26
C LYS A 8 -3.90 -0.89 0.42
N MET A 9 -3.12 0.13 0.76
CA MET A 9 -1.87 -0.02 1.52
C MET A 9 -2.05 0.65 2.88
N LYS A 10 -1.85 -0.10 3.97
CA LYS A 10 -2.01 0.39 5.35
C LYS A 10 -0.64 0.59 6.00
N SER A 11 -0.47 1.69 6.72
CA SER A 11 0.72 1.91 7.54
C SER A 11 0.82 0.87 8.65
N SER A 12 2.04 0.45 8.98
CA SER A 12 2.29 -0.46 10.10
C SER A 12 2.26 0.24 11.47
N ALA A 13 2.38 1.58 11.51
CA ALA A 13 2.44 2.34 12.76
C ALA A 13 1.19 3.18 13.01
N SER A 14 0.38 3.45 11.97
CA SER A 14 -0.85 4.24 12.12
C SER A 14 -2.02 3.65 11.32
N GLY A 15 -3.21 4.22 11.55
CA GLY A 15 -4.41 3.95 10.75
C GLY A 15 -4.38 4.57 9.35
N HIS A 16 -3.29 5.23 8.94
CA HIS A 16 -3.20 5.88 7.63
C HIS A 16 -3.20 4.85 6.49
N VAL A 17 -4.02 5.13 5.48
CA VAL A 17 -4.21 4.29 4.30
C VAL A 17 -3.94 5.11 3.07
N ILE A 18 -3.15 4.54 2.17
CA ILE A 18 -2.94 5.07 0.83
C ILE A 18 -3.49 4.09 -0.20
N TRP A 19 -4.04 4.62 -1.28
CA TRP A 19 -4.48 3.83 -2.43
C TRP A 19 -3.44 3.94 -3.53
N THR A 20 -3.04 2.81 -4.09
CA THR A 20 -2.06 2.75 -5.17
C THR A 20 -2.44 1.66 -6.15
N THR A 21 -1.82 1.65 -7.33
CA THR A 21 -2.03 0.61 -8.34
C THR A 21 -0.87 -0.37 -8.34
N LYS A 22 -1.14 -1.67 -8.48
CA LYS A 22 -0.07 -2.66 -8.76
C LYS A 22 -0.06 -3.09 -10.21
N ASN A 23 1.14 -3.39 -10.70
CA ASN A 23 1.30 -4.06 -11.98
C ASN A 23 0.97 -5.55 -11.83
N LYS A 24 -0.21 -5.95 -12.32
CA LYS A 24 -0.69 -7.34 -12.27
C LYS A 24 0.25 -8.34 -12.95
N LYS A 25 0.89 -7.98 -14.07
CA LYS A 25 1.72 -8.93 -14.83
C LYS A 25 2.97 -9.38 -14.07
N LYS A 26 3.59 -8.46 -13.33
CA LYS A 26 4.86 -8.72 -12.63
C LYS A 26 4.67 -9.06 -11.14
N LEU A 27 3.60 -8.57 -10.52
CA LEU A 27 3.43 -8.55 -9.06
C LEU A 27 2.07 -9.12 -8.60
N ALA A 28 1.43 -9.99 -9.39
CA ALA A 28 0.18 -10.65 -9.02
C ALA A 28 0.29 -11.47 -7.72
N ASN A 29 1.41 -12.18 -7.54
CA ASN A 29 1.56 -13.21 -6.50
C ASN A 29 2.26 -12.73 -5.23
N THR A 30 2.75 -11.48 -5.20
CA THR A 30 3.57 -10.98 -4.09
C THR A 30 2.85 -9.86 -3.37
N LYS A 31 2.76 -9.96 -2.03
CA LYS A 31 2.27 -8.87 -1.19
C LYS A 31 3.28 -7.72 -1.21
N MET A 32 2.82 -6.51 -1.51
CA MET A 32 3.70 -5.35 -1.50
C MET A 32 3.99 -4.85 -0.09
N ALA A 33 5.26 -4.53 0.16
CA ALA A 33 5.73 -3.80 1.33
C ALA A 33 6.58 -2.62 0.87
N LEU A 34 6.14 -1.39 1.15
CA LEU A 34 6.80 -0.17 0.70
C LEU A 34 7.07 0.76 1.88
N LYS A 35 8.27 1.32 1.98
CA LYS A 35 8.53 2.41 2.92
C LYS A 35 7.96 3.71 2.37
N LYS A 36 6.94 4.26 3.02
CA LYS A 36 6.33 5.54 2.67
C LYS A 36 6.23 6.43 3.90
N TYR A 37 6.11 7.73 3.67
CA TYR A 37 5.94 8.68 4.75
C TYR A 37 4.55 8.54 5.36
N ASP A 38 4.50 8.43 6.68
CA ASP A 38 3.27 8.44 7.45
C ASP A 38 3.06 9.85 8.02
N PRO A 39 2.00 10.58 7.62
CA PRO A 39 1.76 11.94 8.10
C PRO A 39 1.37 12.00 9.59
N VAL A 40 0.86 10.90 10.16
CA VAL A 40 0.43 10.84 11.56
C VAL A 40 1.63 10.71 12.48
N VAL A 41 2.52 9.77 12.18
CA VAL A 41 3.73 9.49 12.99
C VAL A 41 4.90 10.41 12.57
N ARG A 42 4.77 11.11 11.43
CA ARG A 42 5.79 11.99 10.83
C ARG A 42 7.13 11.29 10.55
N LYS A 43 7.07 10.00 10.21
CA LYS A 43 8.24 9.16 9.93
C LYS A 43 7.98 8.30 8.71
N ARG A 44 9.04 7.83 8.05
CA ARG A 44 8.92 6.81 6.99
C ARG A 44 8.72 5.43 7.62
N VAL A 45 7.56 4.85 7.38
CA VAL A 45 7.14 3.57 7.93
C VAL A 45 6.86 2.61 6.78
N THR A 46 6.95 1.31 7.06
CA THR A 46 6.55 0.27 6.12
C THR A 46 5.03 0.23 6.00
N PHE A 47 4.53 0.41 4.78
CA PHE A 47 3.14 0.17 4.40
C PHE A 47 3.01 -1.23 3.84
N LYS A 48 1.99 -1.96 4.28
CA LYS A 48 1.68 -3.33 3.84
C LYS A 48 0.37 -3.34 3.08
N GLU A 49 0.29 -4.21 2.08
CA GLU A 49 -0.94 -4.47 1.34
C GLU A 49 -2.02 -5.02 2.28
N ALA A 50 -3.15 -4.32 2.33
CA ALA A 50 -4.33 -4.69 3.09
C ALA A 50 -5.39 -5.25 2.14
N LYS A 51 -6.23 -6.17 2.64
CA LYS A 51 -7.37 -6.68 1.89
C LYS A 51 -8.32 -5.50 1.57
N LYS A 52 -8.75 -5.43 0.32
CA LYS A 52 -9.79 -4.51 -0.14
C LYS A 52 -11.10 -4.84 0.54
#